data_AF-A0A0B6XU93-F1
#
_entry.id   AF-A0A0B6XU93-F1
#
_cell.length_a   1.000
_cell.length_b   1.000
_cell.length_c   1.000
_cell.angle_alpha   90.00
_cell.angle_beta   90.00
_cell.angle_gamma   90.00
#
_symmetry.space_group_name_H-M   'P 1'
#
loop_
_entity.id
_entity.type
_entity.pdbx_description
1 polymer ?
#
loop_
_entity_poly.entity_id
_entity_poly.type
_entity_poly.pdbx_seq_one_letter_code
_entity_poly.pdbx_strand_id
1 'polypeptide(L)' 'ATQVFVAAAQKGLVKERMELCSVLRNNEIKCEMTPKNNPKLLTQLQYCEENLIPYAIIVGEREIKEGV' A
#
# COMPACT_ATOMS: atom_id res chain seq x y z
N ALA A 1 -0.11 -1.10 16.54
CA ALA A 1 0.61 -1.80 15.46
C ALA A 1 -0.20 -1.67 14.18
N THR A 2 0.47 -1.43 13.07
CA THR A 2 -0.12 -1.42 11.73
C THR A 2 -0.45 -2.85 11.32
N GLN A 3 -1.63 -3.06 10.76
CA GLN A 3 -2.09 -4.39 10.35
C GLN A 3 -1.87 -4.61 8.85
N VAL A 4 -1.96 -3.54 8.05
CA VAL A 4 -1.92 -3.63 6.59
C VAL A 4 -0.98 -2.57 6.02
N PHE A 5 -0.16 -2.97 5.05
CA PHE A 5 0.68 -2.04 4.30
C PHE A 5 0.23 -1.97 2.85
N VAL A 6 0.02 -0.76 2.33
CA VAL A 6 -0.36 -0.54 0.93
C VAL A 6 0.91 -0.24 0.11
N ALA A 7 1.32 -1.24 -0.67
CA ALA A 7 2.45 -1.23 -1.59
C ALA A 7 2.01 -0.91 -3.02
N ALA A 8 2.94 -0.44 -3.85
CA ALA A 8 2.70 -0.29 -5.29
C ALA A 8 3.99 -0.56 -6.06
N ALA A 9 3.87 -1.34 -7.13
CA ALA A 9 5.01 -1.72 -7.96
C ALA A 9 5.34 -0.68 -9.05
N GLN A 10 4.44 0.28 -9.32
CA GLN A 10 4.52 1.21 -10.43
C GLN A 10 4.51 2.68 -9.99
N LYS A 11 4.96 3.56 -10.89
CA LYS A 11 5.02 5.01 -10.69
C LYS A 11 3.64 5.62 -10.72
N GLY A 12 3.45 6.72 -9.98
CA GLY A 12 2.25 7.55 -10.10
C GLY A 12 1.04 7.11 -9.28
N LEU A 13 1.08 5.92 -8.68
CA LEU A 13 -0.04 5.35 -7.90
C LEU A 13 -0.17 5.91 -6.46
N VAL A 14 0.38 7.09 -6.18
CA VAL A 14 0.39 7.62 -4.80
C VAL A 14 -1.03 8.01 -4.37
N LYS A 15 -1.81 8.57 -5.30
CA LYS A 15 -3.16 9.04 -5.02
C LYS A 15 -4.09 7.86 -4.72
N GLU A 16 -3.99 6.81 -5.51
CA GLU A 16 -4.74 5.56 -5.39
C GLU A 16 -4.43 4.87 -4.06
N ARG A 17 -3.13 4.77 -3.69
CA ARG A 17 -2.75 4.24 -2.37
C ARG A 17 -3.31 5.07 -1.21
N MET A 18 -3.39 6.38 -1.38
CA MET A 18 -3.92 7.30 -0.37
C MET A 18 -5.44 7.14 -0.20
N GLU A 19 -6.17 7.02 -1.31
CA GLU A 19 -7.59 6.70 -1.32
C GLU A 19 -7.84 5.33 -0.67
N LEU A 20 -7.07 4.30 -1.04
CA LEU A 20 -7.18 2.95 -0.45
C LEU A 20 -6.91 2.96 1.05
N CYS A 21 -5.86 3.67 1.48
CA CYS A 21 -5.58 3.86 2.91
C CYS A 21 -6.73 4.57 3.63
N SER A 22 -7.38 5.54 2.99
CA SER A 22 -8.52 6.25 3.58
C SER A 22 -9.71 5.30 3.74
N VAL A 23 -10.00 4.46 2.74
CA VAL A 23 -11.06 3.44 2.83
C VAL A 23 -10.77 2.45 3.96
N LEU A 24 -9.54 1.93 4.06
CA LEU A 24 -9.15 1.01 5.12
C LEU A 24 -9.31 1.64 6.51
N ARG A 25 -8.83 2.87 6.69
CA ARG A 25 -8.96 3.60 7.96
C ARG A 25 -10.41 3.92 8.32
N ASN A 26 -11.24 4.25 7.34
CA ASN A 26 -12.68 4.47 7.53
C ASN A 26 -13.40 3.20 7.99
N ASN A 27 -12.84 2.01 7.70
CA ASN A 27 -13.31 0.72 8.19
C ASN A 27 -12.56 0.24 9.43
N GLU A 28 -11.92 1.16 10.17
CA GLU A 28 -11.15 0.88 11.40
C GLU A 28 -9.92 -0.03 11.22
N ILE A 29 -9.46 -0.22 9.97
CA ILE A 29 -8.26 -1.01 9.66
C ILE A 29 -7.03 -0.10 9.73
N LYS A 30 -6.09 -0.45 10.60
CA LYS A 30 -4.82 0.28 10.73
C LYS A 30 -3.91 -0.02 9.56
N CYS A 31 -3.80 0.91 8.62
CA CYS A 31 -2.95 0.77 7.45
C CYS A 31 -1.87 1.85 7.32
N GLU A 32 -0.79 1.53 6.62
CA GLU A 32 0.29 2.45 6.24
C GLU A 32 0.64 2.35 4.76
N MET A 33 1.32 3.38 4.24
CA MET A 33 1.83 3.41 2.87
C MET A 33 3.12 4.22 2.79
N THR A 34 3.94 3.97 1.77
CA THR A 34 5.12 4.80 1.49
C THR A 34 4.75 6.05 0.66
N PRO A 35 5.11 7.27 1.11
CA PRO A 35 4.84 8.52 0.38
C PRO A 35 5.78 8.73 -0.83
N LYS A 36 6.72 7.82 -1.10
CA LYS A 36 7.59 7.88 -2.28
C LYS A 36 6.76 7.63 -3.55
N ASN A 37 7.06 8.40 -4.59
CA ASN A 37 6.40 8.25 -5.91
C ASN A 37 6.77 6.96 -6.64
N ASN A 38 7.97 6.42 -6.38
CA ASN A 38 8.47 5.20 -7.02
C ASN A 38 9.24 4.32 -6.02
N PRO A 39 8.56 3.78 -4.99
CA PRO A 39 9.21 2.86 -4.06
C PRO A 39 9.48 1.54 -4.79
N LYS A 40 10.66 0.95 -4.58
CA LYS A 40 10.91 -0.42 -5.03
C LYS A 40 10.08 -1.36 -4.17
N LEU A 41 9.36 -2.31 -4.78
CA LEU A 41 8.54 -3.28 -4.07
C LEU A 41 9.34 -4.03 -2.98
N LEU A 42 10.60 -4.39 -3.29
CA LEU A 42 11.50 -5.03 -2.32
C LEU A 42 11.65 -4.23 -1.02
N THR A 43 11.87 -2.92 -1.11
CA THR A 43 12.02 -2.05 0.06
C THR A 43 10.71 -1.91 0.84
N GLN A 44 9.57 -2.00 0.15
CA GLN A 44 8.27 -2.00 0.80
C GLN A 44 8.02 -3.28 1.59
N LEU A 45 8.39 -4.43 1.03
CA LEU A 45 8.28 -5.72 1.72
C LEU A 45 9.24 -5.79 2.91
N GLN A 46 10.49 -5.34 2.75
CA GLN A 46 11.43 -5.23 3.86
C GLN A 46 10.88 -4.36 5.00
N TYR A 47 10.24 -3.24 4.68
CA TYR A 47 9.57 -2.41 5.68
C TYR A 47 8.43 -3.15 6.39
N CYS A 48 7.66 -3.97 5.67
CA CYS A 48 6.61 -4.80 6.29
C CYS A 48 7.22 -5.81 7.26
N GLU A 49 8.33 -6.45 6.88
CA GLU A 49 9.05 -7.40 7.73
C GLU A 49 9.61 -6.73 9.00
N GLU A 50 10.30 -5.59 8.85
CA GLU A 50 10.88 -4.82 9.96
C GLU A 50 9.81 -4.33 10.95
N ASN A 51 8.64 -3.94 10.46
CA ASN A 51 7.54 -3.43 11.29
C ASN A 51 6.54 -4.53 11.67
N LEU A 52 6.83 -5.80 11.36
CA LEU A 52 5.98 -6.95 11.64
C LEU A 52 4.54 -6.77 11.14
N ILE A 53 4.39 -6.16 9.96
CA ILE A 53 3.09 -5.94 9.32
C ILE A 53 2.66 -7.25 8.66
N PRO A 54 1.56 -7.87 9.10
CA PRO A 54 1.18 -9.21 8.65
C PRO A 54 0.60 -9.23 7.23
N TYR A 55 0.05 -8.12 6.73
CA TYR A 55 -0.60 -8.05 5.42
C TYR A 55 -0.02 -6.93 4.55
N ALA A 56 0.28 -7.26 3.29
CA ALA A 56 0.67 -6.28 2.28
C ALA A 56 -0.33 -6.31 1.12
N ILE A 57 -0.97 -5.18 0.84
CA ILE A 57 -1.82 -4.96 -0.33
C ILE A 57 -0.97 -4.34 -1.42
N ILE A 58 -0.81 -5.03 -2.54
CA ILE A 58 -0.02 -4.55 -3.68
C ILE A 58 -0.98 -4.03 -4.74
N VAL A 59 -0.82 -2.76 -5.10
CA VAL A 59 -1.65 -2.10 -6.11
C VAL A 59 -0.82 -1.87 -7.37
N GLY A 60 -1.31 -2.36 -8.51
CA GLY A 60 -0.81 -2.02 -9.84
C GLY A 60 -1.81 -1.18 -10.62
N GLU A 61 -1.31 -0.50 -11.65
CA GLU A 61 -2.07 0.41 -12.51
C GLU A 61 -3.11 -0.35 -13.34
N ARG A 62 -2.84 -1.62 -13.63
CA ARG A 62 -3.76 -2.50 -14.34
C ARG A 62 -4.94 -2.90 -13.46
N GLU A 63 -4.69 -3.33 -12.23
CA GLU A 63 -5.73 -3.66 -11.23
C GLU A 63 -6.65 -2.46 -10.99
N ILE A 64 -6.07 -1.25 -10.87
CA ILE A 64 -6.86 -0.01 -10.73
C ILE A 64 -7.72 0.28 -11.97
N LYS A 65 -7.17 0.12 -13.18
CA LYS A 65 -7.94 0.33 -14.43
C LYS A 65 -9.04 -0.70 -14.62
N GLU A 66 -8.80 -1.95 -14.22
CA GLU A 66 -9.76 -3.04 -14.34
C GLU A 66 -10.75 -3.07 -13.15
N GLY A 67 -10.47 -2.33 -12.07
CA GLY A 67 -11.33 -2.25 -10.88
C GLY A 67 -11.37 -3.58 -10.09
N VAL A 68 -10.31 -4.37 -10.18
CA VAL A 68 -10.19 -5.74 -9.61
C VAL A 68 -9.11 -5.82 -8.55
#